data_AF-A0A1V1WUL3-F1
#
_entry.id   AF-A0A1V1WUL3-F1
#
_cell.length_a   1.000
_cell.length_b   1.000
_cell.length_c   1.000
_cell.angle_alpha   90.00
_cell.angle_beta   90.00
_cell.angle_gamma   90.00
#
_symmetry.space_group_name_H-M   'P 1'
#
loop_
_entity.id
_entity.type
_entity.pdbx_description
1 polymer ?
#
loop_
_entity_poly.entity_id
_entity_poly.type
_entity_poly.pdbx_seq_one_letter_code
_entity_poly.pdbx_strand_id
1 'polypeptide(L)'
;MHVQLTLKRNLFAPILLCFYFLSLCSTARAESPEDITWKSLETKHTIIHYQNDKELEKFNVRIDYGPRNWGLKRLFSSSSPDNLEEIVGKKVDILFKRVQKILGMRKKMDKVTVNVYQDKDRLHKAFTKIYRTQCHLRAWYRYKNNTVYVNVRDLHEGMLAHELAHAIIDHYLLVRPPRATAEILARYVDSHLK
;
A
#
# COMPACT_ATOMS: atom_id res chain seq x y z
N MET A 1 -68.82 -55.71 33.94
CA MET A 1 -67.39 -56.07 34.07
C MET A 1 -66.56 -54.82 33.86
N HIS A 2 -65.82 -54.41 34.90
CA HIS A 2 -64.51 -53.74 34.91
C HIS A 2 -64.24 -52.56 33.94
N VAL A 3 -63.69 -51.39 34.31
CA VAL A 3 -63.13 -50.79 35.53
C VAL A 3 -63.00 -49.28 35.20
N GLN A 4 -63.28 -48.39 36.16
CA GLN A 4 -62.86 -46.98 36.09
C GLN A 4 -61.35 -46.86 36.27
N LEU A 5 -60.66 -46.00 35.52
CA LEU A 5 -59.39 -45.42 35.97
C LEU A 5 -59.26 -43.97 35.48
N THR A 6 -59.53 -43.06 36.41
CA THR A 6 -59.12 -41.66 36.40
C THR A 6 -57.59 -41.55 36.47
N LEU A 7 -56.99 -40.65 35.69
CA LEU A 7 -55.66 -40.11 36.00
C LEU A 7 -55.69 -38.58 35.92
N LYS A 8 -55.60 -37.95 37.11
CA LYS A 8 -55.31 -36.53 37.32
C LYS A 8 -53.80 -36.28 37.24
N ARG A 9 -53.44 -34.99 37.06
CA ARG A 9 -52.17 -34.32 37.46
C ARG A 9 -50.98 -34.57 36.51
N ASN A 10 -50.16 -33.60 36.10
CA ASN A 10 -49.76 -32.33 36.72
C ASN A 10 -49.46 -31.22 35.70
N LEU A 11 -49.85 -30.01 36.07
CA LEU A 11 -49.28 -28.72 35.66
C LEU A 11 -47.85 -28.60 36.25
N PHE A 12 -47.00 -27.79 35.60
CA PHE A 12 -45.69 -27.25 36.05
C PHE A 12 -44.40 -27.85 35.45
N ALA A 13 -43.85 -27.04 34.53
CA ALA A 13 -42.46 -26.57 34.43
C ALA A 13 -41.42 -27.46 33.71
N PRO A 14 -40.37 -26.88 33.06
CA PRO A 14 -40.11 -25.46 32.74
C PRO A 14 -39.65 -25.24 31.27
N ILE A 15 -40.11 -24.23 30.54
CA ILE A 15 -39.51 -22.87 30.43
C ILE A 15 -38.11 -22.75 31.05
N LEU A 16 -37.13 -23.55 30.61
CA LEU A 16 -35.72 -23.34 30.97
C LEU A 16 -34.73 -23.72 29.86
N LEU A 17 -35.18 -23.77 28.60
CA LEU A 17 -34.31 -24.07 27.46
C LEU A 17 -34.22 -22.94 26.42
N CYS A 18 -34.74 -21.75 26.73
CA CYS A 18 -34.64 -20.59 25.84
C CYS A 18 -33.54 -19.58 26.25
N PHE A 19 -32.91 -19.73 27.41
CA PHE A 19 -31.89 -18.79 27.89
C PHE A 19 -30.44 -19.16 27.55
N TYR A 20 -30.17 -20.38 27.06
CA TYR A 20 -28.80 -20.80 26.69
C TYR A 20 -28.39 -20.49 25.24
N PHE A 21 -29.29 -19.95 24.41
CA PHE A 21 -28.98 -19.58 23.02
C PHE A 21 -28.75 -18.08 22.78
N LEU A 22 -28.68 -17.26 23.83
CA LEU A 22 -28.51 -15.80 23.71
C LEU A 22 -27.11 -15.28 24.07
N SER A 23 -26.16 -16.14 24.44
CA SER A 23 -24.83 -15.72 24.94
C SER A 23 -23.67 -15.88 23.94
N LEU A 24 -23.95 -15.86 22.64
CA LEU A 24 -22.92 -15.83 21.58
C LEU A 24 -23.21 -14.73 20.54
N CYS A 25 -23.74 -13.58 20.97
CA CYS A 25 -23.57 -12.37 20.19
C CYS A 25 -22.17 -11.82 20.47
N SER A 26 -21.16 -12.39 19.81
CA SER A 26 -19.88 -11.71 19.65
C SER A 26 -20.17 -10.31 19.12
N THR A 27 -19.78 -9.30 19.88
CA THR A 27 -19.80 -7.91 19.45
C THR A 27 -18.91 -7.79 18.22
N ALA A 28 -19.50 -7.95 17.03
CA ALA A 28 -18.87 -7.58 15.79
C ALA A 28 -18.70 -6.06 15.83
N ARG A 29 -17.54 -5.62 16.33
CA ARG A 29 -17.12 -4.22 16.27
C ARG A 29 -16.94 -3.93 14.79
N ALA A 30 -17.97 -3.35 14.18
CA ALA A 30 -17.86 -2.75 12.86
C ALA A 30 -16.87 -1.58 13.01
N GLU A 31 -15.59 -1.83 12.77
CA GLU A 31 -14.63 -0.76 12.52
C GLU A 31 -15.15 0.00 11.31
N SER A 32 -15.57 1.25 11.52
CA SER A 32 -15.85 2.16 10.41
C SER A 32 -14.65 2.14 9.48
N PRO A 33 -14.82 2.10 8.15
CA PRO A 33 -13.70 2.18 7.24
C PRO A 33 -12.89 3.43 7.61
N GLU A 34 -11.65 3.23 8.07
CA GLU A 34 -10.73 4.34 8.35
C GLU A 34 -10.67 5.21 7.08
N ASP A 35 -11.25 6.41 7.14
CA ASP A 35 -11.19 7.33 6.03
C ASP A 35 -9.76 7.86 5.98
N ILE A 36 -9.02 7.47 4.94
CA ILE A 36 -7.62 7.86 4.79
C ILE A 36 -7.61 9.25 4.18
N THR A 37 -7.31 10.25 5.00
CA THR A 37 -7.01 11.59 4.52
C THR A 37 -5.62 11.60 3.88
N TRP A 38 -5.59 11.80 2.56
CA TRP A 38 -4.35 11.88 1.79
C TRP A 38 -3.88 13.33 1.67
N LYS A 39 -2.59 13.55 1.91
CA LYS A 39 -1.82 14.69 1.40
C LYS A 39 -1.13 14.29 0.09
N SER A 40 -0.78 15.28 -0.71
CA SER A 40 -0.18 15.08 -2.03
C SER A 40 1.06 15.95 -2.22
N LEU A 41 2.16 15.32 -2.63
CA LEU A 41 3.39 15.98 -3.05
C LEU A 41 3.59 15.73 -4.54
N GLU A 42 3.54 16.78 -5.34
CA GLU A 42 3.72 16.71 -6.78
C GLU A 42 5.20 16.97 -7.17
N THR A 43 5.80 16.06 -7.93
CA THR A 43 7.18 16.17 -8.43
C THR A 43 7.19 16.33 -9.95
N LYS A 44 8.37 16.36 -10.60
CA LYS A 44 8.44 16.38 -12.06
C LYS A 44 7.85 15.10 -12.68
N HIS A 45 8.10 13.95 -12.06
CA HIS A 45 7.77 12.63 -12.62
C HIS A 45 6.71 11.85 -11.85
N THR A 46 6.36 12.27 -10.63
CA THR A 46 5.47 11.52 -9.74
C THR A 46 4.50 12.42 -8.98
N ILE A 47 3.42 11.82 -8.48
CA ILE A 47 2.54 12.41 -7.47
C ILE A 47 2.54 11.46 -6.27
N ILE A 48 3.06 11.90 -5.13
CA ILE A 48 3.25 11.07 -3.95
C ILE A 48 2.11 11.36 -2.97
N HIS A 49 1.30 10.35 -2.66
CA HIS A 49 0.26 10.43 -1.65
C HIS A 49 0.74 9.82 -0.34
N TYR A 50 0.59 10.56 0.76
CA TYR A 50 0.98 10.17 2.13
C TYR A 50 -0.07 10.69 3.12
N GLN A 51 -0.14 10.17 4.34
CA GLN A 51 -1.19 10.56 5.30
C GLN A 51 -0.73 11.66 6.26
N ASN A 52 0.56 11.70 6.61
CA ASN A 52 1.12 12.71 7.52
C ASN A 52 2.62 12.93 7.33
N ASP A 53 3.14 14.03 7.87
CA ASP A 53 4.53 14.46 7.65
C ASP A 53 5.53 13.45 8.22
N LYS A 54 5.17 12.75 9.31
CA LYS A 54 5.99 11.66 9.88
C LYS A 54 6.15 10.46 8.94
N GLU A 55 5.17 10.18 8.10
CA GLU A 55 5.31 9.16 7.05
C GLU A 55 6.15 9.65 5.89
N LEU A 56 6.04 10.92 5.51
CA LEU A 56 6.90 11.53 4.51
C LEU A 56 8.37 11.55 4.97
N GLU A 57 8.62 11.84 6.25
CA GLU A 57 9.94 11.73 6.87
C GLU A 57 10.48 10.30 6.80
N LYS A 58 9.66 9.30 7.17
CA LYS A 58 10.06 7.89 7.05
C LYS A 58 10.34 7.51 5.60
N PHE A 59 9.50 7.96 4.67
CA PHE A 59 9.70 7.74 3.25
C PHE A 59 11.04 8.33 2.78
N ASN A 60 11.33 9.57 3.18
CA ASN A 60 12.62 10.22 2.91
C ASN A 60 13.81 9.39 3.44
N VAL A 61 13.69 8.82 4.64
CA VAL A 61 14.73 7.99 5.24
C VAL A 61 14.87 6.64 4.53
N ARG A 62 13.76 6.05 4.06
CA ARG A 62 13.75 4.76 3.35
C ARG A 62 14.25 4.84 1.91
N ILE A 63 14.10 5.98 1.25
CA ILE A 63 14.62 6.20 -0.10
C ILE A 63 15.97 6.90 0.03
N ASP A 64 17.04 6.12 0.17
CA ASP A 64 18.40 6.64 0.19
C ASP A 64 18.99 6.69 -1.22
N TYR A 65 18.46 7.61 -2.04
CA TYR A 65 18.88 7.78 -3.42
C TYR A 65 19.13 9.25 -3.76
N GLY A 66 20.39 9.63 -3.95
CA GLY A 66 20.80 11.01 -4.25
C GLY A 66 22.29 11.28 -4.00
N PRO A 67 22.77 12.51 -4.19
CA PRO A 67 24.16 12.88 -3.93
C PRO A 67 24.57 12.54 -2.49
N ARG A 68 25.76 11.94 -2.34
CA ARG A 68 26.32 11.42 -1.08
C ARG A 68 26.32 12.42 0.10
N ASN A 69 26.23 13.72 -0.19
CA ASN A 69 26.22 14.80 0.80
C ASN A 69 24.84 15.11 1.41
N TRP A 70 23.74 14.53 0.89
CA TRP A 70 22.41 14.71 1.48
C TRP A 70 22.24 13.98 2.82
N GLY A 71 22.92 12.84 2.99
CA GLY A 71 22.99 12.14 4.28
C GLY A 71 23.65 12.95 5.39
N LEU A 72 24.64 13.78 5.07
CA LEU A 72 25.30 14.68 6.03
C LEU A 72 24.47 15.93 6.35
N LYS A 73 23.77 16.52 5.36
CA LYS A 73 22.84 17.64 5.61
C LYS A 73 21.69 17.29 6.58
N ARG A 74 21.33 16.00 6.65
CA ARG A 74 20.32 15.44 7.56
C ARG A 74 20.67 15.57 9.05
N LEU A 75 21.96 15.59 9.40
CA LEU A 75 22.41 15.73 10.79
C LEU A 75 22.37 17.18 11.30
N PHE A 76 22.28 18.16 10.40
CA PHE A 76 22.46 19.58 10.72
C PHE A 76 21.27 20.48 10.37
N SER A 77 20.12 19.92 9.97
CA SER A 77 18.95 20.72 9.60
C SER A 77 17.72 20.38 10.44
N SER A 78 17.35 21.29 11.34
CA SER A 78 15.98 21.40 11.87
C SER A 78 15.07 21.78 10.69
N SER A 79 14.57 20.78 9.96
CA SER A 79 13.95 21.00 8.65
C SER A 79 12.50 21.45 8.82
N SER A 80 12.11 22.56 8.18
CA SER A 80 10.70 22.91 8.00
C SER A 80 10.02 21.92 7.03
N PRO A 81 8.69 21.73 7.09
CA PRO A 81 7.95 20.86 6.19
C PRO A 81 8.21 21.13 4.69
N ASP A 82 8.31 22.39 4.29
CA ASP A 82 8.56 22.80 2.89
C ASP A 82 9.90 22.25 2.37
N ASN A 83 10.93 22.20 3.23
CA ASN A 83 12.23 21.66 2.86
C ASN A 83 12.18 20.13 2.73
N LEU A 84 11.37 19.44 3.53
CA LEU A 84 11.22 17.99 3.46
C LEU A 84 10.59 17.56 2.14
N GLU A 85 9.49 18.20 1.74
CA GLU A 85 8.81 17.92 0.47
C GLU A 85 9.73 18.13 -0.73
N GLU A 86 10.51 19.21 -0.74
CA GLU A 86 11.49 19.49 -1.79
C GLU A 86 12.58 18.40 -1.86
N ILE A 87 13.11 17.97 -0.72
CA ILE A 87 14.12 16.91 -0.64
C ILE A 87 13.56 15.59 -1.16
N VAL A 88 12.38 15.18 -0.69
CA VAL A 88 11.73 13.93 -1.12
C VAL A 88 11.44 13.97 -2.62
N GLY A 89 10.87 15.08 -3.11
CA GLY A 89 10.56 15.24 -4.52
C GLY A 89 11.80 15.10 -5.41
N LYS A 90 12.91 15.73 -5.02
CA LYS A 90 14.19 15.61 -5.74
C LYS A 90 14.73 14.17 -5.73
N LYS A 91 14.68 13.46 -4.60
CA LYS A 91 15.14 12.07 -4.51
C LYS A 91 14.35 11.16 -5.44
N VAL A 92 13.02 11.25 -5.42
CA VAL A 92 12.15 10.43 -6.27
C VAL A 92 12.37 10.77 -7.75
N ASP A 93 12.52 12.05 -8.11
CA ASP A 93 12.82 12.45 -9.49
C ASP A 93 14.19 11.94 -9.97
N ILE A 94 15.21 11.92 -9.11
CA ILE A 94 16.52 11.35 -9.42
C ILE A 94 16.41 9.84 -9.61
N LEU A 95 15.68 9.15 -8.72
CA LEU A 95 15.44 7.72 -8.82
C LEU A 95 14.71 7.38 -10.13
N PHE A 96 13.63 8.09 -10.44
CA PHE A 96 12.87 7.90 -11.68
C PHE A 96 13.76 8.04 -12.93
N LYS A 97 14.56 9.12 -12.99
CA LYS A 97 15.50 9.34 -14.11
C LYS A 97 16.57 8.27 -14.17
N ARG A 98 17.03 7.74 -13.04
CA ARG A 98 17.94 6.59 -13.03
C ARG A 98 17.28 5.39 -13.65
N VAL A 99 16.05 5.05 -13.27
CA VAL A 99 15.32 3.92 -13.84
C VAL A 99 15.19 4.07 -15.37
N GLN A 100 14.78 5.26 -15.85
CA GLN A 100 14.77 5.56 -17.29
C GLN A 100 16.14 5.38 -17.95
N LYS A 101 17.22 5.80 -17.28
CA LYS A 101 18.59 5.65 -17.78
C LYS A 101 19.01 4.18 -17.86
N ILE A 102 18.72 3.37 -16.85
CA ILE A 102 19.06 1.93 -16.83
C ILE A 102 18.30 1.20 -17.95
N LEU A 103 17.01 1.49 -18.10
CA LEU A 103 16.18 0.87 -19.15
C LEU A 103 16.48 1.38 -20.57
N GLY A 104 17.21 2.49 -20.71
CA GLY A 104 17.33 3.19 -21.99
C GLY A 104 16.02 3.85 -22.47
N MET A 105 15.00 3.93 -21.61
CA MET A 105 13.64 4.36 -21.95
C MET A 105 13.38 5.80 -21.52
N ARG A 106 13.94 6.76 -22.27
CA ARG A 106 13.78 8.19 -21.99
C ARG A 106 12.67 8.78 -22.85
N LYS A 107 11.53 9.11 -22.22
CA LYS A 107 10.39 9.79 -22.84
C LYS A 107 9.68 10.63 -21.79
N LYS A 108 9.05 11.73 -22.20
CA LYS A 108 8.06 12.43 -21.37
C LYS A 108 6.80 11.55 -21.29
N MET A 109 6.38 11.26 -20.07
CA MET A 109 5.20 10.43 -19.77
C MET A 109 4.40 11.08 -18.65
N ASP A 110 3.16 10.63 -18.48
CA ASP A 110 2.31 11.07 -17.38
C ASP A 110 2.93 10.72 -16.03
N LYS A 111 2.61 11.51 -15.01
CA LYS A 111 3.16 11.31 -13.67
C LYS A 111 2.68 9.99 -13.11
N VAL A 112 3.61 9.25 -12.50
CA VAL A 112 3.28 8.02 -11.77
C VAL A 112 2.78 8.41 -10.39
N THR A 113 1.59 7.92 -10.02
CA THR A 113 1.08 8.11 -8.65
C THR A 113 1.78 7.11 -7.72
N VAL A 114 2.22 7.55 -6.54
CA VAL A 114 2.82 6.68 -5.53
C VAL A 114 2.00 6.80 -4.25
N ASN A 115 1.20 5.78 -3.95
CA ASN A 115 0.44 5.73 -2.70
C ASN A 115 1.30 5.07 -1.61
N VAL A 116 1.67 5.85 -0.60
CA VAL A 116 2.46 5.40 0.53
C VAL A 116 1.54 5.03 1.67
N TYR A 117 1.52 3.77 2.08
CA TYR A 117 0.76 3.30 3.23
C TYR A 117 1.65 3.22 4.47
N GLN A 118 1.05 3.41 5.64
CA GLN A 118 1.76 3.33 6.91
C GLN A 118 2.41 1.96 7.17
N ASP A 119 1.74 0.88 6.75
CA ASP A 119 2.17 -0.51 7.00
C ASP A 119 1.57 -1.49 6.00
N LYS A 120 2.00 -2.75 6.14
CA LYS A 120 1.60 -3.87 5.30
C LYS A 120 0.10 -4.15 5.39
N ASP A 121 -0.51 -4.00 6.56
CA ASP A 121 -1.92 -4.32 6.76
C ASP A 121 -2.81 -3.33 5.99
N ARG A 122 -2.52 -2.02 6.07
CA ARG A 122 -3.23 -1.01 5.28
C ARG A 122 -3.02 -1.18 3.78
N LEU A 123 -1.79 -1.50 3.37
CA LEU A 123 -1.46 -1.81 1.98
C LEU A 123 -2.25 -3.04 1.49
N HIS A 124 -2.35 -4.09 2.29
CA HIS A 124 -3.08 -5.32 1.98
C HIS A 124 -4.59 -5.10 1.96
N LYS A 125 -5.13 -4.30 2.89
CA LYS A 125 -6.53 -3.85 2.85
C LYS A 125 -6.85 -3.12 1.54
N ALA A 126 -5.96 -2.22 1.09
CA ALA A 126 -6.12 -1.52 -0.19
C ALA A 126 -6.11 -2.48 -1.39
N PHE A 127 -5.20 -3.45 -1.40
CA PHE A 127 -5.15 -4.49 -2.43
C PHE A 127 -6.44 -5.31 -2.47
N THR A 128 -6.91 -5.82 -1.32
CA THR A 128 -8.14 -6.61 -1.21
C THR A 128 -9.36 -5.81 -1.65
N LYS A 129 -9.41 -4.50 -1.34
CA LYS A 129 -10.48 -3.61 -1.80
C LYS A 129 -10.51 -3.50 -3.33
N ILE A 130 -9.35 -3.44 -3.98
CA ILE A 130 -9.22 -3.28 -5.44
C ILE A 130 -9.48 -4.60 -6.17
N TYR A 131 -8.88 -5.70 -5.71
CA TYR A 131 -8.84 -6.98 -6.45
C TYR A 131 -9.76 -8.05 -5.88
N ARG A 132 -10.41 -7.82 -4.73
CA ARG A 132 -11.32 -8.76 -4.06
C ARG A 132 -10.66 -10.11 -3.73
N THR A 133 -9.35 -10.10 -3.50
CA THR A 133 -8.55 -11.28 -3.12
C THR A 133 -7.45 -10.90 -2.12
N GLN A 134 -6.89 -11.88 -1.43
CA GLN A 134 -5.82 -11.65 -0.45
C GLN A 134 -4.53 -11.17 -1.12
N CYS A 135 -3.81 -10.29 -0.44
CA CYS A 135 -2.54 -9.74 -0.91
C CYS A 135 -1.35 -10.50 -0.31
N HIS A 136 -0.42 -10.90 -1.16
CA HIS A 136 0.87 -11.46 -0.73
C HIS A 136 2.06 -10.58 -1.17
N LEU A 137 1.79 -9.44 -1.79
CA LEU A 137 2.81 -8.55 -2.35
C LEU A 137 3.31 -7.56 -1.29
N ARG A 138 4.58 -7.17 -1.41
CA ARG A 138 5.24 -6.16 -0.56
C ARG A 138 5.04 -4.74 -1.09
N ALA A 139 4.95 -4.63 -2.40
CA ALA A 139 4.56 -3.47 -3.20
C ALA A 139 3.94 -3.96 -4.51
N TRP A 140 3.23 -3.09 -5.24
CA TRP A 140 2.85 -3.39 -6.62
C TRP A 140 2.57 -2.12 -7.43
N TYR A 141 2.79 -2.23 -8.73
CA TYR A 141 2.32 -1.30 -9.73
C TYR A 141 0.98 -1.74 -10.34
N ARG A 142 0.10 -0.77 -10.61
CA ARG A 142 -1.16 -0.96 -11.31
C ARG A 142 -1.23 -0.07 -12.54
N TYR A 143 -1.22 -0.72 -13.71
CA TYR A 143 -1.29 -0.08 -15.02
C TYR A 143 -2.51 0.85 -15.19
N LYS A 144 -3.72 0.38 -14.83
CA LYS A 144 -5.00 1.07 -15.13
C LYS A 144 -5.06 2.53 -14.68
N ASN A 145 -4.34 2.90 -13.63
CA ASN A 145 -4.28 4.26 -13.08
C ASN A 145 -2.84 4.74 -12.87
N ASN A 146 -1.87 4.10 -13.50
CA ASN A 146 -0.45 4.42 -13.38
C ASN A 146 0.00 4.64 -11.92
N THR A 147 -0.39 3.73 -11.02
CA THR A 147 -0.20 3.90 -9.57
C THR A 147 0.66 2.79 -8.98
N VAL A 148 1.70 3.20 -8.26
CA VAL A 148 2.53 2.36 -7.40
C VAL A 148 1.97 2.38 -5.98
N TYR A 149 1.87 1.22 -5.36
CA TYR A 149 1.39 1.04 -4.00
C TYR A 149 2.51 0.43 -3.15
N VAL A 150 2.92 1.14 -2.10
CA VAL A 150 4.01 0.73 -1.21
C VAL A 150 3.62 0.95 0.25
N ASN A 151 4.31 0.28 1.17
CA ASN A 151 4.21 0.61 2.59
C ASN A 151 5.55 1.12 3.12
N VAL A 152 5.52 2.20 3.90
CA VAL A 152 6.74 2.90 4.33
C VAL A 152 7.58 2.10 5.33
N ARG A 153 7.00 1.10 6.01
CA ARG A 153 7.75 0.26 6.97
C ARG A 153 8.75 -0.67 6.28
N ASP A 154 8.41 -1.19 5.12
CA ASP A 154 9.18 -2.20 4.38
C ASP A 154 9.83 -1.66 3.09
N LEU A 155 9.62 -0.36 2.82
CA LEU A 155 10.14 0.31 1.63
C LEU A 155 11.66 0.44 1.65
N HIS A 156 12.28 0.31 0.49
CA HIS A 156 13.63 0.74 0.17
C HIS A 156 13.70 1.21 -1.29
N GLU A 157 14.77 1.90 -1.68
CA GLU A 157 14.91 2.51 -3.01
C GLU A 157 14.83 1.50 -4.17
N GLY A 158 15.39 0.30 -3.99
CA GLY A 158 15.26 -0.80 -4.96
C GLY A 158 13.80 -1.20 -5.22
N MET A 159 13.00 -1.37 -4.16
CA MET A 159 11.58 -1.73 -4.29
C MET A 159 10.80 -0.65 -5.05
N LEU A 160 11.05 0.64 -4.74
CA LEU A 160 10.40 1.73 -5.47
C LEU A 160 10.88 1.77 -6.94
N ALA A 161 12.17 1.58 -7.19
CA ALA A 161 12.74 1.56 -8.53
C ALA A 161 12.13 0.45 -9.40
N HIS A 162 11.93 -0.75 -8.82
CA HIS A 162 11.28 -1.87 -9.47
C HIS A 162 9.87 -1.52 -9.96
N GLU A 163 9.05 -0.94 -9.08
CA GLU A 163 7.68 -0.58 -9.43
C GLU A 163 7.61 0.60 -10.41
N LEU A 164 8.53 1.57 -10.29
CA LEU A 164 8.69 2.64 -11.28
C LEU A 164 9.14 2.10 -12.64
N ALA A 165 9.94 1.02 -12.67
CA ALA A 165 10.34 0.37 -13.91
C ALA A 165 9.12 -0.18 -14.64
N HIS A 166 8.21 -0.87 -13.95
CA HIS A 166 6.94 -1.30 -14.54
C HIS A 166 6.15 -0.15 -15.14
N ALA A 167 6.02 0.97 -14.41
CA ALA A 167 5.34 2.14 -14.92
C ALA A 167 5.96 2.72 -16.20
N ILE A 168 7.30 2.83 -16.23
CA ILE A 168 8.06 3.31 -17.38
C ILE A 168 7.92 2.36 -18.57
N ILE A 169 8.08 1.04 -18.37
CA ILE A 169 8.00 0.02 -19.41
C ILE A 169 6.61 0.05 -20.08
N ASP A 170 5.55 0.05 -19.27
CA ASP A 170 4.17 -0.01 -19.75
C ASP A 170 3.72 1.26 -20.50
N HIS A 171 4.38 2.40 -20.27
CA HIS A 171 4.05 3.69 -20.89
C HIS A 171 5.09 4.20 -21.89
N TYR A 172 6.22 3.51 -22.03
CA TYR A 172 7.23 3.83 -23.04
C TYR A 172 6.89 3.20 -24.40
N LEU A 173 6.52 1.91 -24.40
CA LEU A 173 6.17 1.16 -25.59
C LEU A 173 4.74 1.45 -26.04
N LEU A 174 4.49 1.39 -27.35
CA LEU A 174 3.12 1.55 -27.90
C LEU A 174 2.21 0.40 -27.49
N VAL A 175 2.77 -0.81 -27.39
CA VAL A 175 2.09 -2.02 -26.93
C VAL A 175 2.77 -2.49 -25.68
N ARG A 176 1.99 -2.70 -24.62
CA ARG A 176 2.49 -3.22 -23.35
C ARG A 176 3.17 -4.58 -23.56
N PRO A 177 4.40 -4.77 -23.07
CA PRO A 177 5.06 -6.05 -23.25
C PRO A 177 4.39 -7.15 -22.40
N PRO A 178 4.62 -8.42 -22.73
CA PRO A 178 4.22 -9.53 -21.88
C PRO A 178 4.76 -9.38 -20.45
N ARG A 179 3.98 -9.82 -19.46
CA ARG A 179 4.31 -9.67 -18.03
C ARG A 179 5.72 -10.20 -17.70
N ALA A 180 6.09 -11.36 -18.24
CA ALA A 180 7.40 -11.95 -18.00
C ALA A 180 8.55 -11.06 -18.51
N THR A 181 8.37 -10.41 -19.67
CA THR A 181 9.35 -9.47 -20.22
C THR A 181 9.46 -8.21 -19.34
N ALA A 182 8.32 -7.66 -18.90
CA ALA A 182 8.31 -6.50 -18.02
C ALA A 182 9.04 -6.79 -16.68
N GLU A 183 8.81 -7.98 -16.12
CA GLU A 183 9.50 -8.44 -14.91
C GLU A 183 11.02 -8.59 -15.09
N ILE A 184 11.47 -9.16 -16.21
CA ILE A 184 12.91 -9.28 -16.52
C ILE A 184 13.56 -7.89 -16.55
N LEU A 185 12.90 -6.91 -17.18
CA LEU A 185 13.39 -5.54 -17.25
C LEU A 185 13.37 -4.84 -15.89
N ALA A 186 12.33 -5.04 -15.08
CA ALA A 186 12.26 -4.50 -13.72
C ALA A 186 13.36 -5.09 -12.82
N ARG A 187 13.60 -6.39 -12.88
CA ARG A 187 14.72 -7.05 -12.17
C ARG A 187 16.09 -6.61 -12.68
N TYR A 188 16.21 -6.27 -13.96
CA TYR A 188 17.43 -5.66 -14.49
C TYR A 188 17.68 -4.28 -13.87
N VAL A 189 16.63 -3.49 -13.62
CA VAL A 189 16.76 -2.22 -12.88
C VAL A 189 17.28 -2.46 -11.47
N ASP A 190 16.73 -3.44 -10.74
CA ASP A 190 17.17 -3.77 -9.38
C ASP A 190 18.66 -4.11 -9.30
N SER A 191 19.16 -4.91 -10.25
CA SER A 191 20.56 -5.34 -10.26
C SER A 191 21.55 -4.24 -10.67
N HIS A 192 21.08 -3.17 -11.33
CA HIS A 192 21.91 -2.07 -11.84
C HIS A 192 21.63 -0.72 -11.16
N LEU A 193 20.84 -0.71 -10.08
CA LEU A 193 20.50 0.51 -9.37
C LEU A 193 21.68 1.10 -8.59
N LYS A 194 22.63 0.25 -8.18
CA LYS A 194 23.83 0.59 -7.41
C LYS A 194 24.84 1.42 -8.19
#